data_AF-R7P861-F1
#
_entry.id   AF-R7P861-F1
#
_cell.length_a   1.000
_cell.length_b   1.000
_cell.length_c   1.000
_cell.angle_alpha   90.00
_cell.angle_beta   90.00
_cell.angle_gamma   90.00
#
_symmetry.space_group_name_H-M   'P 1'
#
loop_
_entity.id
_entity.type
_entity.pdbx_description
1 polymer ?
#
loop_
_entity_poly.entity_id
_entity_poly.type
_entity_poly.pdbx_seq_one_letter_code
_entity_poly.pdbx_strand_id
1 'polypeptide(L)'
;MNIRYLPIGSVIKLKNNNKSIMITGYYSVEYARDLEIYDYSGCAYPEGVMIKSSCCSFNQSDIKEVLFEGYKTNEYKTLTNGLNEIDEEIMTGGESQVVVLDELDSDKEKKKEDKSFKHYTFDENGILIK
;
A
#
# COMPACT_ATOMS: atom_id res chain seq x y z
N MET A 1 9.98 -17.52 -8.87
CA MET A 1 9.47 -16.24 -8.34
C MET A 1 8.10 -16.51 -7.75
N ASN A 2 7.97 -16.43 -6.43
CA ASN A 2 6.67 -16.44 -5.78
C ASN A 2 6.09 -15.03 -5.94
N ILE A 3 4.97 -14.91 -6.66
CA ILE A 3 4.29 -13.64 -6.86
C ILE A 3 3.62 -13.27 -5.52
N ARG A 4 4.16 -12.26 -4.82
CA ARG A 4 3.60 -11.75 -3.56
C ARG A 4 2.31 -10.94 -3.79
N TYR A 5 2.31 -10.11 -4.83
CA TYR A 5 1.24 -9.15 -5.10
C TYR A 5 0.13 -9.72 -5.98
N LEU A 6 -1.13 -9.58 -5.57
CA LEU A 6 -2.29 -9.94 -6.40
C LEU A 6 -2.61 -8.84 -7.42
N PRO A 7 -3.05 -9.17 -8.65
CA PRO A 7 -3.41 -8.15 -9.64
C PRO A 7 -4.58 -7.28 -9.15
N ILE A 8 -4.59 -6.01 -9.55
CA ILE A 8 -5.78 -5.15 -9.35
C ILE A 8 -7.01 -5.77 -10.01
N GLY A 9 -8.18 -5.51 -9.43
CA GLY A 9 -9.44 -6.17 -9.79
C GLY A 9 -9.60 -7.58 -9.20
N SER A 10 -8.59 -8.11 -8.50
CA SER A 10 -8.77 -9.32 -7.70
C SER A 10 -9.80 -9.08 -6.61
N VAL A 11 -10.69 -10.05 -6.40
CA VAL A 11 -11.72 -10.01 -5.34
C VAL A 11 -11.33 -10.98 -4.26
N ILE A 12 -11.26 -10.50 -3.02
CA ILE A 12 -10.76 -11.24 -1.87
C ILE A 12 -11.72 -11.17 -0.68
N LYS A 13 -11.52 -12.06 0.30
CA LYS A 13 -12.05 -11.92 1.66
C LYS A 13 -10.91 -11.69 2.64
N LEU A 14 -11.13 -10.78 3.58
CA LEU A 14 -10.23 -10.56 4.72
C LEU A 14 -10.57 -11.50 5.88
N LYS A 15 -9.60 -11.77 6.76
CA LYS A 15 -9.77 -12.71 7.89
C LYS A 15 -10.92 -12.34 8.85
N ASN A 16 -11.12 -11.06 9.10
CA ASN A 16 -12.10 -10.53 10.06
C ASN A 16 -13.25 -9.75 9.41
N ASN A 17 -13.49 -9.95 8.11
CA ASN A 17 -14.55 -9.25 7.38
C ASN A 17 -15.36 -10.25 6.54
N ASN A 18 -16.69 -10.15 6.60
CA ASN A 18 -17.58 -10.97 5.79
C ASN A 18 -17.86 -10.38 4.39
N LYS A 19 -17.52 -9.10 4.18
CA LYS A 19 -17.69 -8.42 2.89
C LYS A 19 -16.51 -8.72 1.97
N SER A 20 -16.80 -8.97 0.70
CA SER A 20 -15.79 -9.10 -0.35
C SER A 20 -15.20 -7.74 -0.68
N ILE A 21 -13.89 -7.70 -0.87
CA ILE A 21 -13.13 -6.48 -1.22
C ILE A 21 -12.46 -6.70 -2.58
N MET A 22 -12.51 -5.71 -3.45
CA MET A 22 -11.76 -5.69 -4.70
C MET A 22 -10.50 -4.85 -4.52
N ILE A 23 -9.34 -5.38 -4.89
CA ILE A 23 -8.06 -4.65 -4.86
C ILE A 23 -8.08 -3.58 -5.95
N THR A 24 -7.78 -2.34 -5.59
CA THR A 24 -7.75 -1.18 -6.49
C THR A 24 -6.35 -0.57 -6.65
N GLY A 25 -5.40 -0.94 -5.81
CA GLY A 25 -4.03 -0.39 -5.84
C GLY A 25 -3.10 -1.06 -4.84
N TYR A 26 -1.84 -0.65 -4.87
CA TYR A 26 -0.74 -1.16 -4.02
C TYR A 26 -0.16 -0.03 -3.18
N TYR A 27 0.51 -0.36 -2.07
CA TYR A 27 1.22 0.60 -1.20
C TYR A 27 0.36 1.80 -0.79
N SER A 28 -0.83 1.51 -0.28
CA SER A 28 -1.71 2.58 0.20
C SER A 28 -1.18 3.19 1.49
N VAL A 29 -1.43 4.49 1.65
CA VAL A 29 -0.95 5.27 2.78
C VAL A 29 -2.16 5.77 3.57
N GLU A 30 -2.21 5.45 4.85
CA GLU A 30 -3.20 6.00 5.77
C GLU A 30 -2.55 6.89 6.81
N TYR A 31 -3.28 7.93 7.23
CA TYR A 31 -2.85 8.81 8.31
C TYR A 31 -3.72 8.55 9.53
N ALA A 32 -3.22 7.74 10.47
CA ALA A 32 -3.95 7.30 11.65
C ALA A 32 -3.31 7.76 12.97
N ARG A 33 -2.55 8.86 12.91
CA ARG A 33 -1.65 9.52 13.91
C ARG A 33 -0.22 9.50 13.42
N ASP A 34 0.21 8.33 12.95
CA ASP A 34 1.40 8.13 12.13
C ASP A 34 1.00 7.79 10.70
N LEU A 35 1.98 7.88 9.80
CA LEU A 35 1.82 7.51 8.40
C LEU A 35 2.06 5.99 8.27
N GLU A 36 0.99 5.25 8.03
CA GLU A 36 1.03 3.79 7.89
C GLU A 36 0.95 3.39 6.42
N ILE A 37 1.80 2.43 6.04
CA ILE A 37 1.85 1.89 4.67
C ILE A 37 1.32 0.46 4.69
N TYR A 38 0.45 0.15 3.75
CA TYR A 38 -0.19 -1.14 3.59
C TYR A 38 0.10 -1.73 2.21
N ASP A 39 0.15 -3.06 2.10
CA ASP A 39 0.40 -3.71 0.79
C ASP A 39 -0.64 -3.31 -0.28
N TYR A 40 -1.92 -3.12 0.11
CA TYR A 40 -3.02 -2.87 -0.83
C TYR A 40 -3.99 -1.78 -0.37
N SER A 41 -4.57 -1.08 -1.36
CA SER A 41 -5.89 -0.45 -1.23
C SER A 41 -6.96 -1.29 -1.92
N GLY A 42 -8.18 -1.26 -1.38
CA GLY A 42 -9.34 -1.85 -2.04
C GLY A 42 -10.65 -1.14 -1.71
N CYS A 43 -11.72 -1.56 -2.40
CA CYS A 43 -13.07 -1.09 -2.19
C CYS A 43 -14.04 -2.26 -2.01
N ALA A 44 -15.24 -1.97 -1.49
CA ALA A 44 -16.31 -2.96 -1.36
C ALA A 44 -16.69 -3.57 -2.72
N TYR A 45 -16.92 -4.88 -2.76
CA TYR A 45 -17.48 -5.56 -3.92
C TYR A 45 -18.89 -6.12 -3.60
N PRO A 46 -19.89 -5.97 -4.50
CA PRO A 46 -19.80 -5.41 -5.87
C PRO A 46 -20.04 -3.89 -5.97
N GLU A 47 -20.29 -3.20 -4.85
CA GLU A 47 -20.74 -1.81 -4.88
C GLU A 47 -19.69 -0.81 -5.38
N GLY A 48 -18.41 -1.15 -5.27
CA GLY A 48 -17.31 -0.28 -5.61
C GLY A 48 -17.22 0.94 -4.68
N VAL A 49 -16.70 2.04 -5.22
CA VAL A 49 -16.53 3.31 -4.49
C VAL A 49 -17.79 4.17 -4.65
N MET A 50 -18.79 3.95 -3.80
CA MET A 50 -20.02 4.76 -3.79
C MET A 50 -19.84 6.11 -3.09
N ILE A 51 -18.92 6.16 -2.13
CA ILE A 51 -18.50 7.38 -1.42
C ILE A 51 -17.01 7.53 -1.63
N LYS A 52 -16.52 8.74 -1.95
CA LYS A 52 -15.10 8.97 -2.27
C LYS A 52 -14.12 8.46 -1.20
N SER A 53 -14.53 8.41 0.06
CA SER A 53 -13.73 7.93 1.20
C SER A 53 -13.96 6.46 1.58
N SER A 54 -14.64 5.66 0.76
CA SER A 54 -15.00 4.26 1.08
C SER A 54 -13.93 3.21 0.72
N CYS A 55 -12.71 3.65 0.44
CA CYS A 55 -11.58 2.75 0.27
C CYS A 55 -11.06 2.26 1.62
N CYS A 56 -10.42 1.10 1.62
CA CYS A 56 -9.75 0.52 2.79
C CYS A 56 -8.33 0.10 2.42
N SER A 57 -7.42 0.16 3.39
CA SER A 57 -6.07 -0.38 3.27
C SER A 57 -5.93 -1.69 4.05
N PHE A 58 -5.12 -2.62 3.54
CA PHE A 58 -4.87 -3.91 4.18
C PHE A 58 -3.57 -4.55 3.67
N ASN A 59 -3.01 -5.47 4.45
CA ASN A 59 -1.81 -6.21 4.09
C ASN A 59 -2.13 -7.54 3.43
N GLN A 60 -1.17 -8.11 2.71
CA GLN A 60 -1.23 -9.47 2.15
C GLN A 60 -1.55 -10.51 3.26
N SER A 61 -1.02 -10.29 4.46
CA SER A 61 -1.26 -11.15 5.62
C SER A 61 -2.70 -11.12 6.13
N ASP A 62 -3.50 -10.11 5.78
CA ASP A 62 -4.90 -9.97 6.19
C ASP A 62 -5.86 -10.74 5.27
N ILE A 63 -5.38 -11.15 4.09
CA ILE A 63 -6.16 -11.90 3.10
C ILE A 63 -6.40 -13.32 3.63
N LYS A 64 -7.68 -13.71 3.68
CA LYS A 64 -8.14 -15.05 4.04
C LYS A 64 -8.27 -15.94 2.81
N GLU A 65 -8.86 -15.40 1.75
CA GLU A 65 -9.25 -16.16 0.58
C GLU A 65 -9.28 -15.24 -0.65
N VAL A 66 -8.81 -15.74 -1.79
CA VAL A 66 -8.95 -15.09 -3.10
C VAL A 66 -10.15 -15.71 -3.81
N LEU A 67 -11.19 -14.91 -4.03
CA LEU A 67 -12.42 -15.33 -4.71
C LEU A 67 -12.30 -15.23 -6.24
N PHE A 68 -11.52 -14.25 -6.70
CA PHE A 68 -11.26 -14.01 -8.12
C PHE A 68 -9.89 -13.38 -8.28
N GLU A 69 -9.11 -13.88 -9.24
CA GLU A 69 -7.83 -13.28 -9.62
C GLU A 69 -8.04 -12.23 -10.71
N GLY A 70 -7.51 -11.02 -10.47
CA GLY A 70 -7.63 -9.87 -11.35
C GLY A 70 -6.89 -10.01 -12.67
N TYR A 71 -6.96 -8.96 -13.47
CA TYR A 71 -6.39 -8.97 -14.81
C TYR A 71 -4.86 -8.85 -14.78
N LYS A 72 -4.18 -9.75 -15.50
CA LYS A 72 -2.71 -9.83 -15.55
C LYS A 72 -2.21 -9.43 -16.93
N THR A 73 -1.28 -8.48 -16.95
CA THR A 73 -0.56 -8.05 -18.15
C THR A 73 0.94 -8.10 -17.93
N ASN A 74 1.72 -7.69 -18.95
CA ASN A 74 3.16 -7.55 -18.78
C ASN A 74 3.50 -6.35 -17.89
N GLU A 75 2.74 -5.27 -17.95
CA GLU A 75 2.86 -4.10 -17.08
C GLU A 75 2.67 -4.49 -15.60
N TYR A 76 1.67 -5.33 -15.31
CA TYR A 76 1.49 -5.92 -13.98
C TYR A 76 2.74 -6.67 -13.51
N LYS A 77 3.34 -7.51 -14.37
CA LYS A 77 4.55 -8.27 -14.02
C LYS A 77 5.74 -7.34 -13.76
N THR A 78 5.94 -6.35 -14.63
CA THR A 78 7.02 -5.36 -14.47
C THR A 78 6.89 -4.60 -13.16
N LEU A 79 5.70 -4.09 -12.85
CA LEU A 79 5.44 -3.39 -11.59
C LEU A 79 5.68 -4.30 -10.39
N THR A 80 5.02 -5.46 -10.34
CA THR A 80 5.09 -6.34 -9.17
C THR A 80 6.47 -6.95 -8.96
N ASN A 81 7.28 -7.15 -10.01
CA ASN A 81 8.68 -7.52 -9.86
C ASN A 81 9.47 -6.42 -9.14
N GLY A 82 9.32 -5.17 -9.56
CA GLY A 82 9.96 -4.03 -8.88
C GLY A 82 9.54 -3.91 -7.42
N LEU A 83 8.25 -4.10 -7.12
CA LEU A 83 7.74 -4.11 -5.75
C LEU A 83 8.38 -5.22 -4.89
N ASN A 84 8.51 -6.43 -5.43
CA ASN A 84 9.17 -7.54 -4.72
C ASN A 84 10.65 -7.25 -4.43
N GLU A 85 11.38 -6.66 -5.38
CA GLU A 85 12.78 -6.28 -5.18
C GLU A 85 12.93 -5.30 -4.02
N ILE A 86 12.03 -4.34 -3.90
CA ILE A 86 12.10 -3.36 -2.81
C ILE A 86 11.74 -4.00 -1.46
N ASP A 87 10.74 -4.88 -1.43
CA ASP A 87 10.44 -5.63 -0.21
C ASP A 87 11.64 -6.46 0.26
N GLU A 88 12.38 -7.07 -0.67
CA GLU A 88 13.61 -7.80 -0.37
C GLU A 88 14.71 -6.85 0.15
N GLU A 89 14.90 -5.68 -0.46
CA GLU A 89 15.83 -4.65 0.03
C GLU A 89 15.48 -4.21 1.48
N ILE A 90 14.19 -4.00 1.78
CA ILE A 90 13.70 -3.62 3.12
C ILE A 90 13.91 -4.75 4.13
N MET A 91 13.69 -6.02 3.75
CA MET A 91 13.87 -7.16 4.65
C MET A 91 15.34 -7.52 4.89
N THR A 92 16.25 -7.21 3.95
CA THR A 92 17.68 -7.56 4.03
C THR A 92 18.56 -6.43 4.59
N GLY A 93 18.12 -5.17 4.49
CA GLY A 93 18.75 -4.02 5.14
C GLY A 93 18.12 -3.71 6.50
N GLY A 94 18.70 -4.22 7.59
CA GLY A 94 18.20 -3.98 8.94
C GLY A 94 18.21 -2.51 9.35
N GLU A 95 17.02 -1.93 9.56
CA GLU A 95 16.45 -1.43 10.82
C GLU A 95 15.10 -0.80 10.45
N SER A 96 14.00 -1.25 11.08
CA SER A 96 12.79 -0.44 11.13
C SER A 96 13.18 0.90 11.74
N GLN A 97 13.04 2.00 11.01
CA GLN A 97 13.03 3.33 11.63
C GLN A 97 11.74 3.44 12.45
N VAL A 98 11.74 2.86 13.65
CA VAL A 98 10.79 3.22 14.70
C VAL A 98 11.25 4.59 15.20
N VAL A 99 10.64 5.64 14.66
CA VAL A 99 10.87 7.01 15.15
C VAL A 99 10.04 7.19 16.42
N VAL A 100 10.71 7.23 17.56
CA VAL A 100 10.11 7.60 18.85
C VAL A 100 9.73 9.07 18.79
N LEU A 101 8.43 9.37 18.89
CA LEU A 101 7.88 10.71 19.01
C LEU A 101 7.81 11.08 20.50
N ASP A 102 8.93 11.58 21.05
CA ASP A 102 8.91 12.25 22.35
C ASP A 102 8.26 13.63 22.21
N GLU A 103 7.19 13.79 22.99
CA GLU A 103 6.58 15.01 23.55
C GLU A 103 6.29 16.19 22.61
N LEU A 104 5.00 16.38 22.29
CA LEU A 104 4.45 17.69 21.92
C LEU A 104 3.48 18.13 23.01
N ASP A 105 3.98 18.96 23.92
CA ASP A 105 3.16 19.93 24.64
C ASP A 105 3.60 21.36 24.28
N SER A 106 2.63 22.12 23.77
CA SER A 106 2.57 23.58 23.59
C SER A 106 3.61 24.31 22.73
N ASP A 107 3.08 24.97 21.68
CA ASP A 107 3.43 26.29 21.19
C ASP A 107 4.91 26.64 20.93
N LYS A 108 5.31 26.61 19.64
CA LYS A 108 5.88 27.77 18.93
C LYS A 108 6.20 27.47 17.46
N GLU A 109 5.82 28.40 16.60
CA GLU A 109 6.29 28.51 15.21
C GLU A 109 7.83 28.46 15.12
N LYS A 110 8.39 27.60 14.26
CA LYS A 110 9.32 27.99 13.18
C LYS A 110 9.87 26.80 12.38
N LYS A 111 9.98 27.08 11.07
CA LYS A 111 10.64 26.35 9.96
C LYS A 111 9.93 25.11 9.44
N LYS A 112 9.27 25.29 8.28
CA LYS A 112 9.10 24.25 7.26
C LYS A 112 10.48 23.72 6.89
N GLU A 113 10.92 22.66 7.55
CA GLU A 113 11.83 21.71 6.92
C GLU A 113 10.99 20.91 5.93
N ASP A 114 11.38 21.02 4.66
CA ASP A 114 10.88 20.16 3.60
C ASP A 114 11.31 18.72 3.93
N LYS A 115 10.48 18.02 4.70
CA LYS A 115 10.63 16.57 4.92
C LYS A 115 10.21 15.86 3.63
N SER A 116 11.06 15.98 2.62
CA SER A 116 11.02 15.15 1.42
C SER A 116 11.36 13.72 1.85
N PHE A 117 10.33 12.90 1.97
CA PHE A 117 10.51 11.45 2.02
C PHE A 117 10.87 11.00 0.60
N LYS A 118 12.06 10.41 0.40
CA LYS A 118 12.36 9.68 -0.84
C LYS A 118 11.51 8.42 -0.87
N HIS A 119 10.27 8.53 -1.32
CA HIS A 119 9.44 7.37 -1.59
C HIS A 119 8.97 7.47 -3.04
N TYR A 120 9.47 6.52 -3.84
CA TYR A 120 9.18 6.24 -5.25
C TYR A 120 8.76 7.41 -6.13
N THR A 121 9.65 7.81 -7.05
CA THR A 121 9.26 8.68 -8.16
C THR A 121 8.79 7.82 -9.33
N PHE A 122 7.68 8.19 -9.96
CA PHE A 122 7.25 7.58 -11.21
C PHE A 122 7.51 8.55 -12.36
N ASP A 123 7.92 8.03 -13.52
CA ASP A 123 7.99 8.86 -14.73
C ASP A 123 6.59 9.12 -15.30
N GLU A 124 6.53 9.90 -16.38
CA GLU A 124 5.29 10.22 -17.10
C GLU A 124 4.56 8.99 -17.67
N ASN A 125 5.22 7.83 -17.70
CA ASN A 125 4.70 6.55 -18.16
C ASN A 125 4.32 5.61 -17.01
N GLY A 126 4.44 6.05 -15.76
CA GLY A 126 4.16 5.23 -14.58
C GLY A 126 5.25 4.19 -14.28
N ILE A 127 6.46 4.37 -14.81
CA ILE A 127 7.63 3.53 -14.49
C ILE A 127 8.30 4.06 -13.23
N LEU A 128 8.62 3.16 -12.30
CA LEU A 128 9.35 3.47 -11.08
C LEU A 128 10.78 3.94 -11.40
N ILE A 129 11.18 5.09 -10.86
CA ILE A 129 12.51 5.68 -10.96
C ILE A 129 13.12 5.71 -9.54
N LYS A 130 14.35 5.18 -9.41
CA LYS A 130 15.16 5.16 -8.17
C LYS A 130 15.72 6.54 -7.83
#